data_AF-A0A553WCW4-F1
#
_entry.id   AF-A0A553WCW4-F1
#
_cell.length_a   1.000
_cell.length_b   1.000
_cell.length_c   1.000
_cell.angle_alpha   90.00
_cell.angle_beta   90.00
_cell.angle_gamma   90.00
#
_symmetry.space_group_name_H-M   'P 1'
#
loop_
_entity.id
_entity.type
_entity.pdbx_description
1 polymer ?
#
loop_
_entity_poly.entity_id
_entity_poly.type
_entity_poly.pdbx_seq_one_letter_code
_entity_poly.pdbx_strand_id
1 'polypeptide(L)'
;MTFLRISWKIIVGLKDLLVLLLLLFFFALLFAVLNASPNPGMVREGALWLKLDGVVSEQPAEVDPLTALTSTAVPVSEIRQRDIIRSLKIAESDKRIKAVVLDMDRFMGGGQASLSAIGDSLDAVKKAGKPVYAFATAYTDDSYQLAAHATQIWMDPLGGAVLTGPGGSQPYYKGLLDQLGIKANIYRVGTYKSAVEPYMRSDQSPESKAAIKAVYDEIWGQWKADVAKARPQAKIEGILTDPAGAVEGARGNLAQLAISNKLVDKLGDRIAFGTFVATKVGTDEKKTTGGFAATPMDALLASYGPPRAGKQIGVVTIAGTIVDGQAGPGTAAGDTISGLIYDAIDNKDLQALVVRVDSPGGSVTASEKIRLAIEAAKAKEIPVIVSMANVAASGGYWVSLPADVIFAEPSTITGSIGIFGVIPSAKAGLAKIGVNADGVKTTPLSGEPDVLGGFSPEFDRVAQSAIENGYREFLTRVATARKKTPEQVDAVGQGRVWAGGTARQIGLVDRYGGMAEALDEAAKRAGLKADDWHAVYIEPQPSFAGSLLGGLVPKRASVAAPMDIFAQAAWQQQLFVQQMAADLDMLTGVKGVQARCLECADFTPPAVPRADSGWLAILAKLFA
;
A
#
# COMPACT_ATOMS: atom_id res chain seq x y z
N MET A 1 41.03 45.61 -29.38
CA MET A 1 40.18 46.10 -28.26
C MET A 1 38.79 45.46 -28.23
N THR A 2 38.15 45.18 -29.38
CA THR A 2 36.78 44.60 -29.44
C THR A 2 36.66 43.20 -28.82
N PHE A 3 37.64 42.31 -29.06
CA PHE A 3 37.68 40.97 -28.47
C PHE A 3 37.68 40.99 -26.93
N LEU A 4 38.59 41.77 -26.31
CA LEU A 4 38.67 41.93 -24.86
C LEU A 4 37.35 42.46 -24.24
N ARG A 5 36.65 43.37 -24.93
CA ARG A 5 35.34 43.87 -24.49
C ARG A 5 34.24 42.80 -24.54
N ILE A 6 34.25 41.92 -25.55
CA ILE A 6 33.29 40.83 -25.68
C ILE A 6 33.57 39.76 -24.61
N SER A 7 34.82 39.36 -24.44
CA SER A 7 35.22 38.40 -23.40
C SER A 7 34.86 38.89 -22.00
N TRP A 8 35.07 40.18 -21.70
CA TRP A 8 34.67 40.77 -20.42
C TRP A 8 33.15 40.73 -20.21
N LYS A 9 32.35 41.05 -21.24
CA LYS A 9 30.88 40.97 -21.16
C LYS A 9 30.39 39.54 -20.91
N ILE A 10 31.03 38.55 -21.53
CA ILE A 10 30.71 37.13 -21.29
C ILE A 10 31.06 36.72 -19.86
N ILE A 11 32.23 37.10 -19.35
CA ILE A 11 32.65 36.80 -17.98
C ILE A 11 31.73 37.47 -16.96
N VAL A 12 31.38 38.74 -17.17
CA VAL A 12 30.43 39.47 -16.30
C VAL A 12 29.05 38.84 -16.38
N GLY A 13 28.56 38.51 -17.58
CA GLY A 13 27.28 37.81 -17.75
C GLY A 13 27.24 36.44 -17.08
N LEU A 14 28.32 35.66 -17.17
CA LEU A 14 28.43 34.37 -16.49
C LEU A 14 28.49 34.54 -14.96
N LYS A 15 29.26 35.52 -14.46
CA LYS A 15 29.31 35.87 -13.03
C LYS A 15 27.93 36.29 -12.53
N ASP A 16 27.24 37.16 -13.25
CA ASP A 16 25.91 37.64 -12.86
C ASP A 16 24.89 36.50 -12.88
N LEU A 17 24.93 35.62 -13.89
CA LEU A 17 24.12 34.40 -13.92
C LEU A 17 24.41 33.50 -12.70
N LEU A 18 25.68 33.25 -12.38
CA LEU A 18 26.06 32.43 -11.22
C LEU A 18 25.62 33.06 -9.89
N VAL A 19 25.73 34.39 -9.75
CA VAL A 19 25.25 35.11 -8.56
C VAL A 19 23.73 35.03 -8.45
N LEU A 20 23.00 35.19 -9.55
CA LEU A 20 21.54 35.05 -9.58
C LEU A 20 21.11 33.62 -9.25
N LEU A 21 21.80 32.61 -9.77
CA LEU A 21 21.54 31.20 -9.44
C LEU A 21 21.84 30.91 -7.97
N LEU A 22 22.91 31.48 -7.40
CA LEU A 22 23.25 31.32 -5.99
C LEU A 22 22.24 32.02 -5.08
N LEU A 23 21.79 33.23 -5.44
CA LEU A 23 20.72 33.94 -4.72
C LEU A 23 19.40 33.17 -4.80
N LEU A 24 19.02 32.67 -5.98
CA LEU A 24 17.85 31.84 -6.16
C LEU A 24 17.95 30.58 -5.28
N PHE A 25 19.08 29.90 -5.29
CA PHE A 25 19.33 28.72 -4.46
C PHE A 25 19.26 29.05 -2.96
N PHE A 26 19.86 30.17 -2.53
CA PHE A 26 19.82 30.63 -1.14
C PHE A 26 18.39 30.91 -0.67
N PHE A 27 17.61 31.67 -1.45
CA PHE A 27 16.22 31.97 -1.08
C PHE A 27 15.31 30.75 -1.19
N ALA A 28 15.55 29.85 -2.15
CA ALA A 28 14.86 28.57 -2.23
C ALA A 28 15.17 27.71 -0.99
N LEU A 29 16.43 27.68 -0.53
CA LEU A 29 16.83 26.96 0.68
C LEU A 29 16.23 27.58 1.93
N LEU A 30 16.25 28.91 2.06
CA LEU A 30 15.61 29.60 3.17
C LEU A 30 14.10 29.32 3.20
N PHE A 31 13.43 29.40 2.05
CA PHE A 31 12.01 29.10 1.92
C PHE A 31 11.69 27.64 2.28
N ALA A 32 12.52 26.70 1.80
CA ALA A 32 12.37 25.28 2.11
C ALA A 32 12.54 25.04 3.61
N VAL A 33 13.58 25.58 4.25
CA VAL A 33 13.82 25.42 5.70
C VAL A 33 12.67 26.00 6.53
N LEU A 34 12.17 27.18 6.17
CA LEU A 34 11.06 27.82 6.89
C LEU A 34 9.72 27.09 6.73
N ASN A 35 9.52 26.33 5.65
CA ASN A 35 8.30 25.57 5.38
C ASN A 35 8.42 24.05 5.60
N ALA A 36 9.62 23.52 5.86
CA ALA A 36 9.87 22.08 5.94
C ALA A 36 9.28 21.43 7.20
N SER A 37 9.05 22.20 8.27
CA SER A 37 8.55 21.68 9.54
C SER A 37 7.09 22.09 9.75
N PRO A 38 6.17 21.16 10.06
CA PRO A 38 4.82 21.51 10.48
C PRO A 38 4.89 22.46 11.66
N ASN A 39 4.21 23.61 11.59
CA ASN A 39 4.28 24.62 12.65
C ASN A 39 3.55 24.11 13.91
N PRO A 40 4.27 23.74 14.99
CA PRO A 40 3.63 23.21 16.20
C PRO A 40 2.75 24.26 16.91
N GLY A 41 2.98 25.55 16.61
CA GLY A 41 2.15 26.66 17.08
C GLY A 41 0.74 26.69 16.48
N MET A 42 0.43 25.80 15.52
CA MET A 42 -0.94 25.63 15.01
C MET A 42 -1.81 24.73 15.90
N VAL A 43 -1.25 24.08 16.91
CA VAL A 43 -2.05 23.27 17.84
C VAL A 43 -2.86 24.18 18.74
N ARG A 44 -4.18 24.07 18.64
CA ARG A 44 -5.14 24.89 19.37
C ARG A 44 -6.27 24.05 19.92
N GLU A 45 -6.99 24.64 20.87
CA GLU A 45 -8.23 24.05 21.36
C GLU A 45 -9.25 23.95 20.21
N GLY A 46 -9.85 22.77 20.01
CA GLY A 46 -10.73 22.52 18.88
C GLY A 46 -10.85 21.03 18.52
N ALA A 47 -11.17 20.74 17.27
CA ALA A 47 -11.16 19.38 16.73
C ALA A 47 -9.76 18.96 16.23
N LEU A 48 -9.41 17.69 16.39
CA LEU A 48 -8.38 17.07 15.55
C LEU A 48 -8.98 16.85 14.16
N TRP A 49 -8.42 17.51 13.16
CA TRP A 49 -8.90 17.40 11.77
C TRP A 49 -8.05 16.40 11.00
N LEU A 50 -8.65 15.23 10.74
CA LEU A 50 -8.09 14.17 9.92
C LEU A 50 -8.61 14.32 8.50
N LYS A 51 -7.81 14.98 7.65
CA LYS A 51 -8.05 15.03 6.21
C LYS A 51 -7.51 13.76 5.56
N LEU A 52 -8.39 12.85 5.21
CA LEU A 52 -8.02 11.61 4.55
C LEU A 52 -8.00 11.82 3.03
N ASP A 53 -7.11 12.69 2.57
CA ASP A 53 -6.93 13.00 1.15
C ASP A 53 -5.98 11.97 0.51
N GLY A 54 -6.55 10.98 -0.19
CA GLY A 54 -5.81 9.90 -0.84
C GLY A 54 -6.01 8.53 -0.18
N VAL A 55 -4.96 7.70 -0.19
CA VAL A 55 -4.99 6.33 0.35
C VAL A 55 -4.22 6.20 1.66
N VAL A 56 -4.64 5.28 2.52
CA VAL A 56 -3.86 4.89 3.71
C VAL A 56 -2.85 3.81 3.33
N SER A 57 -1.59 3.98 3.72
CA SER A 57 -0.53 3.00 3.51
C SER A 57 0.38 2.86 4.73
N GLU A 58 1.10 1.73 4.83
CA GLU A 58 2.10 1.52 5.89
C GLU A 58 3.33 2.43 5.71
N GLN A 59 3.76 2.62 4.46
CA GLN A 59 4.94 3.39 4.12
C GLN A 59 4.72 4.11 2.78
N PRO A 60 4.39 5.42 2.81
CA PRO A 60 4.21 6.25 1.65
C PRO A 60 5.37 6.17 0.69
N ALA A 61 5.07 6.07 -0.60
CA ALA A 61 6.09 6.13 -1.62
C ALA A 61 6.79 7.50 -1.63
N GLU A 62 8.11 7.49 -1.81
CA GLU A 62 8.82 8.72 -2.12
C GLU A 62 8.49 9.16 -3.55
N VAL A 63 7.96 10.37 -3.68
CA VAL A 63 7.73 11.00 -4.98
C VAL A 63 9.01 11.69 -5.41
N ASP A 64 9.61 11.21 -6.51
CA ASP A 64 10.78 11.87 -7.11
C ASP A 64 10.40 13.30 -7.58
N PRO A 65 11.10 14.36 -7.11
CA PRO A 65 10.75 15.74 -7.42
C PRO A 65 10.80 16.08 -8.92
N LEU A 66 11.75 15.49 -9.67
CA LEU A 66 11.87 15.74 -11.11
C LEU A 66 10.68 15.12 -11.85
N THR A 67 10.33 13.89 -11.49
CA THR A 67 9.16 13.17 -11.99
C THR A 67 7.86 13.91 -11.65
N ALA A 68 7.74 14.45 -10.44
CA ALA A 68 6.60 15.25 -10.04
C ALA A 68 6.45 16.53 -10.89
N LEU A 69 7.55 17.13 -11.35
CA LEU A 69 7.53 18.31 -12.21
C LEU A 69 7.17 17.96 -13.67
N THR A 70 7.72 16.86 -14.21
CA THR A 70 7.54 16.45 -15.61
C THR A 70 6.28 15.63 -15.86
N SER A 71 5.73 14.99 -14.84
CA SER A 71 4.52 14.17 -14.96
C SER A 71 3.27 15.03 -15.14
N THR A 72 2.40 14.62 -16.07
CA THR A 72 1.02 15.12 -16.21
C THR A 72 0.04 14.39 -15.28
N ALA A 73 0.43 13.22 -14.75
CA ALA A 73 -0.36 12.49 -13.76
C ALA A 73 -0.12 13.10 -12.36
N VAL A 74 -1.21 13.46 -11.69
CA VAL A 74 -1.18 13.88 -10.29
C VAL A 74 -0.99 12.63 -9.43
N PRO A 75 0.06 12.55 -8.59
CA PRO A 75 0.25 11.41 -7.72
C PRO A 75 -0.88 11.32 -6.69
N VAL A 76 -1.33 10.09 -6.44
CA VAL A 76 -2.24 9.82 -5.32
C VAL A 76 -1.47 10.07 -4.03
N SER A 77 -2.05 10.86 -3.13
CA SER A 77 -1.46 11.14 -1.83
C SER A 77 -1.56 9.90 -0.94
N GLU A 78 -0.51 9.60 -0.21
CA GLU A 78 -0.44 8.46 0.71
C GLU A 78 -0.32 8.95 2.15
N ILE A 79 -1.17 8.43 3.03
CA ILE A 79 -1.24 8.80 4.44
C ILE A 79 -0.77 7.62 5.29
N ARG A 80 0.24 7.83 6.13
CA ARG A 80 0.76 6.79 7.02
C ARG A 80 -0.31 6.35 8.02
N GLN A 81 -0.66 5.07 8.00
CA GLN A 81 -1.61 4.50 8.95
C GLN A 81 -1.20 4.74 10.41
N ARG A 82 0.09 4.53 10.73
CA ARG A 82 0.62 4.74 12.08
C ARG A 82 0.46 6.18 12.58
N ASP A 83 0.51 7.16 11.69
CA ASP A 83 0.39 8.57 12.04
C ASP A 83 -1.06 8.91 12.39
N ILE A 84 -2.02 8.32 11.67
CA ILE A 84 -3.45 8.39 12.00
C ILE A 84 -3.69 7.79 13.38
N ILE A 85 -3.30 6.52 13.59
CA ILE A 85 -3.48 5.82 14.88
C ILE A 85 -2.83 6.60 16.03
N ARG A 86 -1.60 7.07 15.84
CA ARG A 86 -0.89 7.85 16.86
C ARG A 86 -1.58 9.17 17.18
N SER A 87 -2.08 9.88 16.17
CA SER A 87 -2.80 11.14 16.38
C SER A 87 -4.11 10.93 17.14
N LEU A 88 -4.83 9.84 16.85
CA LEU A 88 -6.03 9.43 17.58
C LEU A 88 -5.68 9.08 19.04
N LYS A 89 -4.57 8.36 19.26
CA LYS A 89 -4.10 8.01 20.61
C LYS A 89 -3.77 9.25 21.44
N ILE A 90 -3.09 10.24 20.83
CA ILE A 90 -2.84 11.53 21.48
C ILE A 90 -4.16 12.24 21.77
N ALA A 91 -5.08 12.23 20.81
CA ALA A 91 -6.39 12.86 20.94
C ALA A 91 -7.23 12.26 22.06
N GLU A 92 -7.03 11.02 22.52
CA GLU A 92 -7.71 10.48 23.71
C GLU A 92 -7.44 11.33 24.96
N SER A 93 -6.18 11.75 25.17
CA SER A 93 -5.73 12.39 26.42
C SER A 93 -5.50 13.90 26.34
N ASP A 94 -5.25 14.45 25.14
CA ASP A 94 -4.98 15.89 24.98
C ASP A 94 -6.24 16.74 25.22
N LYS A 95 -6.25 17.53 26.29
CA LYS A 95 -7.39 18.38 26.69
C LYS A 95 -7.75 19.47 25.69
N ARG A 96 -6.83 19.83 24.78
CA ARG A 96 -7.07 20.79 23.70
C ARG A 96 -7.98 20.19 22.63
N ILE A 97 -7.88 18.89 22.40
CA ILE A 97 -8.71 18.17 21.43
C ILE A 97 -10.07 17.82 22.06
N LYS A 98 -11.13 18.44 21.55
CA LYS A 98 -12.52 18.25 22.01
C LYS A 98 -13.31 17.23 21.19
N ALA A 99 -12.96 17.06 19.93
CA ALA A 99 -13.58 16.12 19.00
C ALA A 99 -12.57 15.68 17.92
N VAL A 100 -12.90 14.63 17.19
CA VAL A 100 -12.19 14.25 15.96
C VAL A 100 -13.12 14.49 14.77
N VAL A 101 -12.59 15.08 13.71
CA VAL A 101 -13.30 15.27 12.43
C VAL A 101 -12.61 14.45 11.35
N LEU A 102 -13.34 13.50 10.77
CA LEU A 102 -12.93 12.73 9.59
C LEU A 102 -13.46 13.43 8.35
N ASP A 103 -12.56 14.01 7.57
CA ASP A 103 -12.87 14.56 6.25
C ASP A 103 -12.47 13.54 5.20
N MET A 104 -13.47 12.89 4.62
CA MET A 104 -13.32 11.70 3.77
C MET A 104 -13.74 11.96 2.32
N ASP A 105 -13.98 13.23 1.98
CA ASP A 105 -14.44 13.67 0.67
C ASP A 105 -13.43 13.34 -0.46
N ARG A 106 -12.17 13.13 -0.08
CA ARG A 106 -11.08 12.72 -0.97
C ARG A 106 -10.45 11.38 -0.59
N PHE A 107 -11.13 10.61 0.25
CA PHE A 107 -10.62 9.35 0.74
C PHE A 107 -10.81 8.24 -0.28
N MET A 108 -9.72 7.56 -0.60
CA MET A 108 -9.66 6.55 -1.66
C MET A 108 -9.52 5.12 -1.13
N GLY A 109 -9.42 4.94 0.19
CA GLY A 109 -9.32 3.62 0.82
C GLY A 109 -7.99 3.35 1.52
N GLY A 110 -7.84 2.14 2.05
CA GLY A 110 -6.67 1.78 2.86
C GLY A 110 -6.45 0.30 3.13
N GLY A 111 -7.31 -0.58 2.60
CA GLY A 111 -7.30 -2.01 2.90
C GLY A 111 -7.89 -2.33 4.28
N GLN A 112 -8.63 -3.42 4.34
CA GLN A 112 -9.56 -3.68 5.45
C GLN A 112 -8.88 -3.87 6.81
N ALA A 113 -7.72 -4.53 6.87
CA ALA A 113 -7.00 -4.74 8.13
C ALA A 113 -6.51 -3.39 8.69
N SER A 114 -5.99 -2.53 7.82
CA SER A 114 -5.53 -1.21 8.21
C SER A 114 -6.68 -0.31 8.66
N LEU A 115 -7.82 -0.35 7.98
CA LEU A 115 -9.00 0.43 8.34
C LEU A 115 -9.66 -0.07 9.62
N SER A 116 -9.67 -1.37 9.89
CA SER A 116 -10.16 -1.93 11.14
C SER A 116 -9.38 -1.40 12.35
N ALA A 117 -8.04 -1.36 12.27
CA ALA A 117 -7.21 -0.80 13.34
C ALA A 117 -7.43 0.71 13.55
N ILE A 118 -7.72 1.46 12.47
CA ILE A 118 -8.13 2.87 12.58
C ILE A 118 -9.51 2.96 13.24
N GLY A 119 -10.47 2.11 12.85
CA GLY A 119 -11.79 1.99 13.45
C GLY A 119 -11.75 1.74 14.96
N ASP A 120 -10.92 0.82 15.42
CA ASP A 120 -10.69 0.55 16.85
C ASP A 120 -10.11 1.77 17.58
N SER A 121 -9.22 2.52 16.92
CA SER A 121 -8.67 3.78 17.47
C SER A 121 -9.73 4.87 17.57
N LEU A 122 -10.66 4.97 16.60
CA LEU A 122 -11.81 5.87 16.65
C LEU A 122 -12.76 5.49 17.78
N ASP A 123 -12.99 4.19 17.99
CA ASP A 123 -13.75 3.67 19.12
C ASP A 123 -13.10 4.01 20.46
N ALA A 124 -11.77 3.94 20.56
CA ALA A 124 -11.03 4.34 21.75
C ALA A 124 -11.21 5.84 22.06
N VAL A 125 -11.15 6.72 21.05
CA VAL A 125 -11.43 8.16 21.20
C VAL A 125 -12.85 8.40 21.71
N LYS A 126 -13.85 7.70 21.15
CA LYS A 126 -15.24 7.80 21.62
C LYS A 126 -15.38 7.35 23.07
N LYS A 127 -14.73 6.24 23.44
CA LYS A 127 -14.71 5.73 24.83
C LYS A 127 -14.04 6.72 25.80
N ALA A 128 -13.07 7.51 25.34
CA ALA A 128 -12.48 8.61 26.10
C ALA A 128 -13.40 9.85 26.23
N GLY A 129 -14.64 9.79 25.71
CA GLY A 129 -15.65 10.84 25.84
C GLY A 129 -15.58 11.93 24.78
N LYS A 130 -14.80 11.74 23.71
CA LYS A 130 -14.65 12.72 22.63
C LYS A 130 -15.43 12.26 21.39
N PRO A 131 -16.39 13.05 20.88
CA PRO A 131 -17.17 12.66 19.72
C PRO A 131 -16.32 12.64 18.44
N VAL A 132 -16.69 11.75 17.52
CA VAL A 132 -16.11 11.64 16.18
C VAL A 132 -17.17 12.06 15.16
N TYR A 133 -16.84 13.01 14.29
CA TYR A 133 -17.73 13.50 13.24
C TYR A 133 -17.15 13.18 11.87
N ALA A 134 -17.90 12.49 11.02
CA ALA A 134 -17.48 12.15 9.66
C ALA A 134 -18.26 12.96 8.62
N PHE A 135 -17.57 13.39 7.57
CA PHE A 135 -18.16 14.05 6.41
C PHE A 135 -17.52 13.53 5.12
N ALA A 136 -18.38 13.23 4.14
CA ALA A 136 -18.03 12.98 2.74
C ALA A 136 -19.23 13.31 1.85
N THR A 137 -18.98 13.65 0.60
CA THR A 137 -20.01 13.70 -0.43
C THR A 137 -20.45 12.28 -0.79
N ALA A 138 -19.50 11.37 -0.97
CA ALA A 138 -19.80 9.97 -1.27
C ALA A 138 -19.11 9.04 -0.27
N TYR A 139 -19.82 7.98 0.13
CA TYR A 139 -19.24 6.89 0.91
C TYR A 139 -19.21 5.59 0.08
N THR A 140 -18.03 5.04 -0.12
CA THR A 140 -17.74 3.69 -0.63
C THR A 140 -17.47 2.70 0.51
N ASP A 141 -17.29 1.41 0.22
CA ASP A 141 -17.03 0.35 1.20
C ASP A 141 -15.95 0.72 2.25
N ASP A 142 -14.76 1.14 1.82
CA ASP A 142 -13.65 1.53 2.71
C ASP A 142 -13.97 2.78 3.54
N SER A 143 -14.51 3.82 2.89
CA SER A 143 -14.84 5.06 3.59
C SER A 143 -15.98 4.86 4.60
N TYR A 144 -16.94 3.99 4.27
CA TYR A 144 -18.06 3.67 5.13
C TYR A 144 -17.63 2.80 6.31
N GLN A 145 -16.64 1.92 6.12
CA GLN A 145 -16.05 1.15 7.21
C GLN A 145 -15.59 2.08 8.34
N LEU A 146 -14.82 3.14 8.03
CA LEU A 146 -14.39 4.10 9.04
C LEU A 146 -15.54 5.00 9.54
N ALA A 147 -16.39 5.48 8.64
CA ALA A 147 -17.49 6.37 8.99
C ALA A 147 -18.48 5.70 9.95
N ALA A 148 -18.68 4.38 9.86
CA ALA A 148 -19.51 3.61 10.77
C ALA A 148 -19.07 3.75 12.24
N HIS A 149 -17.78 4.01 12.51
CA HIS A 149 -17.28 4.28 13.85
C HIS A 149 -17.50 5.74 14.30
N ALA A 150 -18.03 6.64 13.47
CA ALA A 150 -18.29 8.00 13.89
C ALA A 150 -19.49 8.09 14.86
N THR A 151 -19.45 9.09 15.75
CA THR A 151 -20.61 9.46 16.58
C THR A 151 -21.73 10.04 15.71
N GLN A 152 -21.38 10.79 14.66
CA GLN A 152 -22.34 11.30 13.70
C GLN A 152 -21.72 11.35 12.30
N ILE A 153 -22.44 10.81 11.33
CA ILE A 153 -22.06 10.77 9.91
C ILE A 153 -22.90 11.79 9.15
N TRP A 154 -22.23 12.73 8.50
CA TRP A 154 -22.83 13.71 7.61
C TRP A 154 -22.52 13.36 6.16
N MET A 155 -23.46 13.72 5.28
CA MET A 155 -23.30 13.56 3.85
C MET A 155 -23.91 14.74 3.10
N ASP A 156 -23.29 15.10 1.98
CA ASP A 156 -23.85 16.12 1.09
C ASP A 156 -25.22 15.64 0.51
N PRO A 157 -26.24 16.51 0.38
CA PRO A 157 -27.52 16.15 -0.22
C PRO A 157 -27.45 15.68 -1.68
N LEU A 158 -26.39 16.04 -2.43
CA LEU A 158 -26.12 15.55 -3.79
C LEU A 158 -25.32 14.24 -3.80
N GLY A 159 -24.94 13.76 -2.63
CA GLY A 159 -24.09 12.60 -2.41
C GLY A 159 -24.80 11.25 -2.39
N GLY A 160 -24.09 10.24 -1.91
CA GLY A 160 -24.62 8.88 -1.74
C GLY A 160 -23.68 7.92 -1.03
N ALA A 161 -24.25 6.86 -0.45
CA ALA A 161 -23.49 5.71 0.05
C ALA A 161 -23.66 4.53 -0.92
N VAL A 162 -22.58 4.13 -1.59
CA VAL A 162 -22.55 3.07 -2.60
C VAL A 162 -21.68 1.94 -2.07
N LEU A 163 -22.35 0.84 -1.67
CA LEU A 163 -21.70 -0.33 -1.10
C LEU A 163 -21.70 -1.45 -2.16
N THR A 164 -20.53 -1.91 -2.56
CA THR A 164 -20.36 -2.83 -3.70
C THR A 164 -19.83 -4.19 -3.29
N GLY A 165 -19.07 -4.26 -2.19
CA GLY A 165 -18.34 -5.44 -1.79
C GLY A 165 -17.10 -5.69 -2.65
N PRO A 166 -16.24 -6.64 -2.23
CA PRO A 166 -15.03 -6.97 -2.95
C PRO A 166 -15.34 -7.70 -4.27
N GLY A 167 -14.50 -7.50 -5.26
CA GLY A 167 -14.60 -8.13 -6.58
C GLY A 167 -14.19 -7.19 -7.71
N GLY A 168 -14.29 -7.68 -8.94
CA GLY A 168 -13.90 -6.90 -10.12
C GLY A 168 -13.58 -7.78 -11.31
N SER A 169 -12.98 -7.17 -12.33
CA SER A 169 -12.50 -7.85 -13.54
C SER A 169 -10.97 -7.83 -13.58
N GLN A 170 -10.37 -9.00 -13.81
CA GLN A 170 -8.95 -9.15 -14.07
C GLN A 170 -8.70 -9.21 -15.59
N PRO A 171 -7.77 -8.42 -16.15
CA PRO A 171 -7.40 -8.53 -17.56
C PRO A 171 -6.60 -9.81 -17.87
N TYR A 172 -6.84 -10.37 -19.06
CA TYR A 172 -6.12 -11.54 -19.61
C TYR A 172 -5.60 -11.24 -21.01
N TYR A 173 -4.32 -11.47 -21.24
CA TYR A 173 -3.56 -11.01 -22.40
C TYR A 173 -3.19 -12.09 -23.40
N LYS A 174 -3.43 -13.37 -23.10
CA LYS A 174 -3.00 -14.48 -23.95
C LYS A 174 -3.39 -14.29 -25.43
N GLY A 175 -4.64 -13.89 -25.69
CA GLY A 175 -5.11 -13.64 -27.05
C GLY A 175 -4.33 -12.53 -27.77
N LEU A 176 -4.02 -11.43 -27.08
CA LEU A 176 -3.20 -10.34 -27.60
C LEU A 176 -1.76 -10.80 -27.88
N LEU A 177 -1.15 -11.52 -26.94
CA LEU A 177 0.21 -12.05 -27.08
C LEU A 177 0.33 -12.99 -28.28
N ASP A 178 -0.64 -13.90 -28.47
CA ASP A 178 -0.70 -14.80 -29.62
C ASP A 178 -0.75 -14.01 -30.95
N GLN A 179 -1.58 -12.95 -31.02
CA GLN A 179 -1.68 -12.09 -32.20
C GLN A 179 -0.35 -11.41 -32.53
N LEU A 180 0.32 -10.87 -31.51
CA LEU A 180 1.64 -10.23 -31.63
C LEU A 180 2.76 -11.24 -31.90
N GLY A 181 2.50 -12.55 -31.80
CA GLY A 181 3.51 -13.59 -31.95
C GLY A 181 4.51 -13.62 -30.78
N ILE A 182 4.07 -13.18 -29.60
CA ILE A 182 4.81 -13.21 -28.35
C ILE A 182 4.36 -14.47 -27.58
N LYS A 183 5.31 -15.32 -27.21
CA LYS A 183 5.10 -16.48 -26.35
C LYS A 183 5.61 -16.17 -24.94
N ALA A 184 4.71 -16.14 -23.96
CA ALA A 184 5.08 -16.13 -22.54
C ALA A 184 5.50 -17.55 -22.13
N ASN A 185 6.81 -17.81 -22.00
CA ASN A 185 7.30 -19.10 -21.51
C ASN A 185 7.19 -19.09 -19.98
N ILE A 186 6.33 -19.96 -19.45
CA ILE A 186 5.92 -19.97 -18.05
C ILE A 186 6.37 -21.27 -17.39
N TYR A 187 7.04 -21.13 -16.25
CA TYR A 187 7.47 -22.21 -15.38
C TYR A 187 6.86 -21.97 -14.01
N ARG A 188 6.12 -22.93 -13.45
CA ARG A 188 5.41 -22.71 -12.17
C ARG A 188 5.29 -23.98 -11.36
N VAL A 189 5.21 -23.82 -10.04
CA VAL A 189 4.65 -24.84 -9.14
C VAL A 189 3.58 -24.19 -8.27
N GLY A 190 2.41 -24.82 -8.26
CA GLY A 190 1.24 -24.39 -7.50
C GLY A 190 -0.02 -24.30 -8.36
N THR A 191 -1.00 -25.16 -8.08
CA THR A 191 -2.32 -25.16 -8.73
C THR A 191 -3.02 -23.80 -8.65
N TYR A 192 -2.89 -23.12 -7.50
CA TYR A 192 -3.51 -21.83 -7.22
C TYR A 192 -2.56 -20.65 -7.50
N LYS A 193 -1.37 -20.88 -8.08
CA LYS A 193 -0.43 -19.80 -8.42
C LYS A 193 -0.87 -19.11 -9.71
N SER A 194 -1.84 -18.22 -9.57
CA SER A 194 -2.59 -17.57 -10.65
C SER A 194 -1.88 -16.37 -11.29
N ALA A 195 -0.79 -15.86 -10.71
CA ALA A 195 -0.07 -14.68 -11.22
C ALA A 195 0.46 -14.79 -12.64
N VAL A 196 0.48 -16.00 -13.19
CA VAL A 196 0.85 -16.26 -14.58
C VAL A 196 -0.35 -16.42 -15.51
N GLU A 197 -1.57 -16.64 -14.98
CA GLU A 197 -2.79 -16.87 -15.76
C GLU A 197 -3.10 -15.76 -16.77
N PRO A 198 -2.91 -14.46 -16.45
CA PRO A 198 -3.10 -13.39 -17.43
C PRO A 198 -2.30 -13.59 -18.73
N TYR A 199 -1.18 -14.30 -18.69
CA TYR A 199 -0.31 -14.49 -19.86
C TYR A 199 -0.46 -15.86 -20.54
N MET A 200 -1.10 -16.84 -19.89
CA MET A 200 -1.31 -18.18 -20.44
C MET A 200 -2.77 -18.50 -20.80
N ARG A 201 -3.73 -17.73 -20.30
CA ARG A 201 -5.16 -17.96 -20.47
C ARG A 201 -5.88 -16.68 -20.89
N SER A 202 -7.14 -16.85 -21.31
CA SER A 202 -8.06 -15.74 -21.60
C SER A 202 -9.12 -15.57 -20.49
N ASP A 203 -9.06 -16.40 -19.45
CA ASP A 203 -10.01 -16.44 -18.35
C ASP A 203 -9.35 -17.00 -17.07
N GLN A 204 -9.96 -16.66 -15.93
CA GLN A 204 -9.54 -17.17 -14.63
C GLN A 204 -9.87 -18.66 -14.49
N SER A 205 -8.91 -19.44 -14.00
CA SER A 205 -9.10 -20.87 -13.75
C SER A 205 -10.18 -21.15 -12.68
N PRO A 206 -10.86 -22.32 -12.74
CA PRO A 206 -11.78 -22.73 -11.66
C PRO A 206 -11.11 -22.74 -10.28
N GLU A 207 -9.84 -23.12 -10.21
CA GLU A 207 -9.07 -23.21 -8.98
C GLU A 207 -8.78 -21.83 -8.40
N SER A 208 -8.32 -20.88 -9.21
CA SER A 208 -8.12 -19.49 -8.77
C SER A 208 -9.45 -18.85 -8.37
N LYS A 209 -10.52 -19.04 -9.15
CA LYS A 209 -11.89 -18.57 -8.80
C LYS A 209 -12.34 -19.08 -7.43
N ALA A 210 -12.17 -20.37 -7.16
CA ALA A 210 -12.56 -20.96 -5.89
C ALA A 210 -11.71 -20.42 -4.72
N ALA A 211 -10.40 -20.24 -4.92
CA ALA A 211 -9.51 -19.70 -3.89
C ALA A 211 -9.86 -18.24 -3.54
N ILE A 212 -10.00 -17.37 -4.55
CA ILE A 212 -10.29 -15.96 -4.30
C ILE A 212 -11.70 -15.74 -3.75
N LYS A 213 -12.69 -16.53 -4.22
CA LYS A 213 -14.04 -16.44 -3.67
C LYS A 213 -14.07 -16.71 -2.16
N ALA A 214 -13.34 -17.73 -1.69
CA ALA A 214 -13.29 -18.03 -0.26
C ALA A 214 -12.67 -16.88 0.56
N VAL A 215 -11.68 -16.19 -0.01
CA VAL A 215 -11.07 -15.00 0.61
C VAL A 215 -12.06 -13.83 0.64
N TYR A 216 -12.77 -13.58 -0.47
CA TYR A 216 -13.80 -12.54 -0.54
C TYR A 216 -14.95 -12.78 0.44
N ASP A 217 -15.43 -14.02 0.55
CA ASP A 217 -16.53 -14.37 1.46
C ASP A 217 -16.16 -14.03 2.92
N GLU A 218 -14.93 -14.36 3.35
CA GLU A 218 -14.43 -14.08 4.71
C GLU A 218 -14.28 -12.57 4.97
N ILE A 219 -13.60 -11.85 4.07
CA ILE A 219 -13.33 -10.41 4.15
C ILE A 219 -14.63 -9.62 4.18
N TRP A 220 -15.55 -9.97 3.28
CA TRP A 220 -16.86 -9.33 3.24
C TRP A 220 -17.70 -9.65 4.48
N GLY A 221 -17.60 -10.89 4.98
CA GLY A 221 -18.16 -11.27 6.28
C GLY A 221 -17.64 -10.38 7.41
N GLN A 222 -16.32 -10.17 7.48
CA GLN A 222 -15.67 -9.33 8.48
C GLN A 222 -16.07 -7.86 8.35
N TRP A 223 -16.20 -7.34 7.13
CA TRP A 223 -16.63 -5.96 6.88
C TRP A 223 -18.06 -5.73 7.39
N LYS A 224 -18.97 -6.65 7.07
CA LYS A 224 -20.36 -6.58 7.55
C LYS A 224 -20.43 -6.68 9.07
N ALA A 225 -19.63 -7.54 9.69
CA ALA A 225 -19.58 -7.69 11.14
C ALA A 225 -19.07 -6.43 11.83
N ASP A 226 -18.03 -5.81 11.28
CA ASP A 226 -17.45 -4.55 11.76
C ASP A 226 -18.46 -3.40 11.69
N VAL A 227 -19.08 -3.19 10.52
CA VAL A 227 -20.11 -2.15 10.33
C VAL A 227 -21.33 -2.40 11.23
N ALA A 228 -21.79 -3.65 11.36
CA ALA A 228 -22.91 -3.97 12.24
C ALA A 228 -22.60 -3.70 13.72
N LYS A 229 -21.37 -3.94 14.16
CA LYS A 229 -20.90 -3.63 15.52
C LYS A 229 -20.77 -2.12 15.73
N ALA A 230 -20.16 -1.41 14.79
CA ALA A 230 -19.89 0.03 14.89
C ALA A 230 -21.18 0.86 14.76
N ARG A 231 -22.12 0.41 13.92
CA ARG A 231 -23.36 1.12 13.60
C ARG A 231 -24.59 0.18 13.52
N PRO A 232 -25.08 -0.36 14.65
CA PRO A 232 -26.16 -1.35 14.68
C PRO A 232 -27.51 -0.89 14.08
N GLN A 233 -27.73 0.42 13.98
CA GLN A 233 -28.94 0.99 13.40
C GLN A 233 -28.96 1.00 11.87
N ALA A 234 -27.81 0.83 11.21
CA ALA A 234 -27.68 0.87 9.76
C ALA A 234 -28.36 -0.35 9.12
N LYS A 235 -29.23 -0.10 8.14
CA LYS A 235 -29.97 -1.13 7.40
C LYS A 235 -29.31 -1.38 6.05
N ILE A 236 -28.21 -2.14 6.05
CA ILE A 236 -27.43 -2.41 4.84
C ILE A 236 -27.95 -3.62 4.03
N GLU A 237 -28.56 -4.62 4.67
CA GLU A 237 -28.86 -5.91 4.01
C GLU A 237 -29.74 -5.79 2.77
N GLY A 238 -30.79 -4.96 2.81
CA GLY A 238 -31.67 -4.74 1.66
C GLY A 238 -30.96 -4.07 0.49
N ILE A 239 -30.06 -3.12 0.78
CA ILE A 239 -29.25 -2.42 -0.23
C ILE A 239 -28.25 -3.40 -0.86
N LEU A 240 -27.65 -4.28 -0.05
CA LEU A 240 -26.67 -5.24 -0.54
C LEU A 240 -27.29 -6.39 -1.35
N THR A 241 -28.53 -6.78 -1.04
CA THR A 241 -29.21 -7.91 -1.71
C THR A 241 -29.82 -7.49 -3.04
N ASP A 242 -30.42 -6.30 -3.12
CA ASP A 242 -31.00 -5.73 -4.33
C ASP A 242 -30.63 -4.25 -4.47
N PRO A 243 -29.37 -3.94 -4.84
CA PRO A 243 -28.91 -2.56 -4.94
C PRO A 243 -29.69 -1.78 -6.00
N ALA A 244 -30.05 -2.41 -7.12
CA ALA A 244 -30.81 -1.77 -8.18
C ALA A 244 -32.21 -1.38 -7.71
N GLY A 245 -32.97 -2.33 -7.14
CA GLY A 245 -34.30 -2.05 -6.61
C GLY A 245 -34.29 -1.03 -5.46
N ALA A 246 -33.26 -1.04 -4.62
CA ALA A 246 -33.08 -0.03 -3.57
C ALA A 246 -32.92 1.39 -4.16
N VAL A 247 -32.09 1.54 -5.20
CA VAL A 247 -31.87 2.83 -5.88
C VAL A 247 -33.12 3.28 -6.65
N GLU A 248 -33.78 2.37 -7.36
CA GLU A 248 -35.03 2.65 -8.07
C GLU A 248 -36.16 3.06 -7.12
N GLY A 249 -36.29 2.38 -5.98
CA GLY A 249 -37.25 2.71 -4.92
C GLY A 249 -37.01 4.10 -4.31
N ALA A 250 -35.75 4.54 -4.28
CA ALA A 250 -35.36 5.90 -3.90
C ALA A 250 -35.43 6.92 -5.07
N ARG A 251 -35.92 6.51 -6.25
CA ARG A 251 -35.97 7.31 -7.49
C ARG A 251 -34.61 7.88 -7.88
N GLY A 252 -33.54 7.12 -7.68
CA GLY A 252 -32.16 7.54 -7.94
C GLY A 252 -31.57 8.48 -6.88
N ASN A 253 -32.29 8.85 -5.83
CA ASN A 253 -31.77 9.71 -4.77
C ASN A 253 -30.99 8.89 -3.74
N LEU A 254 -29.68 8.74 -3.98
CA LEU A 254 -28.78 7.98 -3.11
C LEU A 254 -28.64 8.60 -1.71
N ALA A 255 -28.72 9.93 -1.60
CA ALA A 255 -28.69 10.60 -0.31
C ALA A 255 -29.89 10.24 0.57
N GLN A 256 -31.07 10.23 -0.04
CA GLN A 256 -32.32 9.84 0.61
C GLN A 256 -32.32 8.34 0.96
N LEU A 257 -31.76 7.50 0.09
CA LEU A 257 -31.58 6.07 0.36
C LEU A 257 -30.70 5.86 1.60
N ALA A 258 -29.57 6.57 1.69
CA ALA A 258 -28.64 6.44 2.80
C ALA A 258 -29.26 6.87 4.13
N ILE A 259 -29.92 8.04 4.20
CA ILE A 259 -30.50 8.53 5.46
C ILE A 259 -31.72 7.70 5.90
N SER A 260 -32.58 7.26 4.97
CA SER A 260 -33.75 6.44 5.29
C SER A 260 -33.37 5.04 5.81
N ASN A 261 -32.24 4.50 5.35
CA ASN A 261 -31.64 3.27 5.86
C ASN A 261 -30.68 3.50 7.03
N LYS A 262 -30.62 4.72 7.57
CA LYS A 262 -29.76 5.11 8.71
C LYS A 262 -28.27 4.85 8.46
N LEU A 263 -27.85 4.81 7.20
CA LEU A 263 -26.43 4.72 6.86
C LEU A 263 -25.70 5.98 7.29
N VAL A 264 -26.36 7.13 7.16
CA VAL A 264 -25.88 8.44 7.65
C VAL A 264 -26.87 9.02 8.65
N ASP A 265 -26.44 10.02 9.41
CA ASP A 265 -27.27 10.68 10.44
C ASP A 265 -27.87 11.99 9.95
N LYS A 266 -27.19 12.70 9.05
CA LYS A 266 -27.62 14.00 8.59
C LYS A 266 -27.19 14.30 7.17
N LEU A 267 -28.08 14.93 6.42
CA LEU A 267 -27.77 15.53 5.12
C LEU A 267 -27.47 17.02 5.32
N GLY A 268 -26.39 17.50 4.72
CA GLY A 268 -25.99 18.90 4.73
C GLY A 268 -24.67 19.08 4.00
N ASP A 269 -24.52 20.22 3.33
CA ASP A 269 -23.28 20.54 2.64
C ASP A 269 -22.11 20.78 3.60
N ARG A 270 -20.91 20.97 3.05
CA ARG A 270 -19.68 21.21 3.81
C ARG A 270 -19.77 22.43 4.73
N ILE A 271 -20.52 23.48 4.34
CA ILE A 271 -20.68 24.69 5.15
C ILE A 271 -21.57 24.39 6.37
N ALA A 272 -22.67 23.68 6.16
CA ALA A 272 -23.58 23.26 7.22
C ALA A 272 -22.88 22.31 8.21
N PHE A 273 -22.10 21.35 7.71
CA PHE A 273 -21.28 20.46 8.54
C PHE A 273 -20.27 21.24 9.38
N GLY A 274 -19.47 22.09 8.75
CA GLY A 274 -18.46 22.88 9.45
C GLY A 274 -19.06 23.84 10.48
N THR A 275 -20.21 24.44 10.16
CA THR A 275 -20.98 25.27 11.12
C THR A 275 -21.43 24.45 12.32
N PHE A 276 -21.94 23.23 12.11
CA PHE A 276 -22.30 22.33 13.19
C PHE A 276 -21.08 21.98 14.07
N VAL A 277 -19.96 21.60 13.46
CA VAL A 277 -18.73 21.28 14.20
C VAL A 277 -18.27 22.50 15.01
N ALA A 278 -18.35 23.71 14.45
CA ALA A 278 -18.00 24.93 15.16
C ALA A 278 -18.86 25.16 16.42
N THR A 279 -20.14 24.76 16.42
CA THR A 279 -20.98 24.80 17.64
C THR A 279 -20.50 23.86 18.75
N LYS A 280 -19.68 22.86 18.43
CA LYS A 280 -19.15 21.85 19.35
C LYS A 280 -17.74 22.17 19.85
N VAL A 281 -16.90 22.73 18.98
CA VAL A 281 -15.46 22.89 19.26
C VAL A 281 -14.96 24.33 19.17
N GLY A 282 -15.81 25.29 18.79
CA GLY A 282 -15.44 26.69 18.57
C GLY A 282 -15.26 27.05 17.09
N THR A 283 -15.28 28.35 16.79
CA THR A 283 -15.15 28.89 15.43
C THR A 283 -13.70 29.04 15.00
N ASP A 284 -13.45 29.00 13.70
CA ASP A 284 -12.11 29.31 13.19
C ASP A 284 -11.75 30.80 13.40
N GLU A 285 -10.50 31.05 13.78
CA GLU A 285 -9.95 32.39 14.01
C GLU A 285 -10.00 33.28 12.77
N LYS A 286 -9.78 32.68 11.58
CA LYS A 286 -9.85 33.39 10.30
C LYS A 286 -11.29 33.66 9.87
N LYS A 287 -12.28 33.19 10.65
CA LYS A 287 -13.73 33.35 10.40
C LYS A 287 -14.13 32.94 8.99
N THR A 288 -13.48 31.91 8.44
CA THR A 288 -13.85 31.38 7.13
C THR A 288 -15.26 30.79 7.19
N THR A 289 -16.03 30.95 6.12
CA THR A 289 -17.36 30.33 5.98
C THR A 289 -17.26 28.81 6.17
N GLY A 290 -18.04 28.26 7.10
CA GLY A 290 -17.98 26.82 7.45
C GLY A 290 -16.70 26.41 8.20
N GLY A 291 -15.86 27.36 8.62
CA GLY A 291 -14.66 27.09 9.40
C GLY A 291 -14.96 26.78 10.87
N PHE A 292 -14.23 25.82 11.42
CA PHE A 292 -14.26 25.45 12.83
C PHE A 292 -12.84 25.46 13.42
N ALA A 293 -12.74 25.59 14.74
CA ALA A 293 -11.47 25.50 15.44
C ALA A 293 -10.88 24.09 15.25
N ALA A 294 -9.74 24.00 14.58
CA ALA A 294 -9.16 22.74 14.13
C ALA A 294 -7.64 22.74 14.31
N THR A 295 -7.12 21.58 14.73
CA THR A 295 -5.71 21.22 14.75
C THR A 295 -5.47 20.13 13.69
N PRO A 296 -4.65 20.39 12.67
CA PRO A 296 -4.22 19.36 11.70
C PRO A 296 -3.41 18.23 12.34
N MET A 297 -3.50 17.02 11.75
CA MET A 297 -2.79 15.82 12.24
C MET A 297 -1.27 16.01 12.33
N ASP A 298 -0.65 16.57 11.30
CA ASP A 298 0.79 16.81 11.21
C ASP A 298 1.27 17.80 12.28
N ALA A 299 0.51 18.89 12.50
CA ALA A 299 0.78 19.86 13.56
C ALA A 299 0.68 19.21 14.96
N LEU A 300 -0.33 18.36 15.19
CA LEU A 300 -0.47 17.63 16.44
C LEU A 300 0.73 16.72 16.69
N LEU A 301 1.08 15.87 15.71
CA LEU A 301 2.21 14.94 15.82
C LEU A 301 3.53 15.67 16.04
N ALA A 302 3.77 16.79 15.34
CA ALA A 302 4.95 17.62 15.52
C ALA A 302 5.04 18.21 16.93
N SER A 303 3.92 18.60 17.53
CA SER A 303 3.91 19.17 18.89
C SER A 303 4.31 18.19 20.00
N TYR A 304 4.12 16.89 19.77
CA TYR A 304 4.53 15.83 20.72
C TYR A 304 5.92 15.26 20.39
N GLY A 305 6.46 15.50 19.18
CA GLY A 305 7.69 14.87 18.69
C GLY A 305 7.57 13.35 18.60
N PRO A 306 8.62 12.61 18.23
CA PRO A 306 8.63 11.14 18.33
C PRO A 306 8.81 10.69 19.80
N PRO A 307 8.26 9.53 20.21
CA PRO A 307 8.54 8.94 21.52
C PRO A 307 10.03 8.63 21.66
N ARG A 308 10.61 8.88 22.85
CA ARG A 308 12.05 8.66 23.14
C ARG A 308 12.35 8.03 24.50
N ALA A 309 11.32 7.82 25.32
CA ALA A 309 11.50 7.30 26.68
C ALA A 309 11.68 5.78 26.68
N GLY A 310 12.51 5.26 27.58
CA GLY A 310 12.74 3.82 27.73
C GLY A 310 13.62 3.20 26.65
N LYS A 311 13.68 1.87 26.64
CA LYS A 311 14.44 1.04 25.71
C LYS A 311 13.84 0.99 24.30
N GLN A 312 14.65 0.67 23.30
CA GLN A 312 14.23 0.70 21.89
C GLN A 312 13.70 -0.66 21.45
N ILE A 313 12.49 -0.66 20.88
CA ILE A 313 11.97 -1.76 20.05
C ILE A 313 12.03 -1.30 18.60
N GLY A 314 12.85 -1.96 17.78
CA GLY A 314 13.00 -1.63 16.38
C GLY A 314 11.74 -2.02 15.59
N VAL A 315 11.32 -1.18 14.66
CA VAL A 315 10.24 -1.52 13.70
C VAL A 315 10.76 -1.35 12.29
N VAL A 316 10.83 -2.43 11.53
CA VAL A 316 11.15 -2.39 10.10
C VAL A 316 9.88 -2.67 9.30
N THR A 317 9.60 -1.82 8.30
CA THR A 317 8.44 -1.97 7.42
C THR A 317 8.85 -2.55 6.08
N ILE A 318 8.19 -3.63 5.67
CA ILE A 318 8.30 -4.28 4.36
C ILE A 318 7.00 -4.04 3.62
N ALA A 319 6.92 -2.91 2.89
CA ALA A 319 5.71 -2.48 2.20
C ALA A 319 5.89 -2.44 0.67
N GLY A 320 4.87 -2.90 -0.05
CA GLY A 320 4.85 -2.97 -1.51
C GLY A 320 5.53 -4.22 -2.08
N THR A 321 5.66 -4.25 -3.41
CA THR A 321 6.30 -5.37 -4.12
C THR A 321 7.77 -5.50 -3.71
N ILE A 322 8.19 -6.74 -3.46
CA ILE A 322 9.59 -7.07 -3.12
C ILE A 322 10.42 -7.12 -4.40
N VAL A 323 11.49 -6.33 -4.47
CA VAL A 323 12.36 -6.22 -5.65
C VAL A 323 13.82 -6.38 -5.27
N ASP A 324 14.65 -6.84 -6.20
CA ASP A 324 16.11 -6.83 -6.02
C ASP A 324 16.68 -5.41 -6.07
N GLY A 325 17.88 -5.24 -5.52
CA GLY A 325 18.59 -3.96 -5.55
C GLY A 325 18.10 -2.98 -4.48
N GLN A 326 18.23 -1.69 -4.77
CA GLN A 326 17.85 -0.58 -3.90
C GLN A 326 16.64 0.18 -4.45
N ALA A 327 15.75 0.58 -3.56
CA ALA A 327 14.66 1.51 -3.83
C ALA A 327 14.35 2.34 -2.58
N GLY A 328 13.62 3.43 -2.78
CA GLY A 328 13.07 4.24 -1.69
C GLY A 328 11.80 3.64 -1.08
N PRO A 329 11.21 4.33 -0.07
CA PRO A 329 9.93 4.01 0.53
C PRO A 329 8.82 3.68 -0.48
N GLY A 330 7.90 2.80 -0.10
CA GLY A 330 6.80 2.30 -0.96
C GLY A 330 7.21 1.15 -1.89
N THR A 331 8.44 0.64 -1.78
CA THR A 331 8.87 -0.60 -2.45
C THR A 331 9.87 -1.35 -1.58
N ALA A 332 9.61 -2.65 -1.43
CA ALA A 332 10.39 -3.51 -0.56
C ALA A 332 11.66 -4.01 -1.25
N ALA A 333 12.66 -3.13 -1.39
CA ALA A 333 13.92 -3.47 -2.03
C ALA A 333 14.85 -4.27 -1.11
N GLY A 334 15.33 -5.42 -1.60
CA GLY A 334 16.13 -6.37 -0.84
C GLY A 334 17.41 -5.78 -0.24
N ASP A 335 18.15 -4.97 -1.01
CA ASP A 335 19.41 -4.39 -0.53
C ASP A 335 19.16 -3.25 0.46
N THR A 336 18.15 -2.41 0.22
CA THR A 336 17.77 -1.32 1.13
C THR A 336 17.34 -1.88 2.49
N ILE A 337 16.38 -2.81 2.50
CA ILE A 337 15.80 -3.31 3.75
C ILE A 337 16.80 -4.17 4.53
N SER A 338 17.55 -5.05 3.87
CA SER A 338 18.58 -5.85 4.56
C SER A 338 19.67 -4.96 5.15
N GLY A 339 20.15 -3.95 4.41
CA GLY A 339 21.10 -2.96 4.92
C GLY A 339 20.59 -2.22 6.15
N LEU A 340 19.34 -1.74 6.11
CA LEU A 340 18.69 -1.09 7.25
C LEU A 340 18.61 -1.99 8.49
N ILE A 341 18.31 -3.28 8.31
CA ILE A 341 18.26 -4.24 9.41
C ILE A 341 19.67 -4.47 9.98
N TYR A 342 20.67 -4.71 9.13
CA TYR A 342 22.06 -4.88 9.56
C TYR A 342 22.55 -3.66 10.34
N ASP A 343 22.37 -2.46 9.79
CA ASP A 343 22.74 -1.21 10.45
C ASP A 343 22.05 -1.05 11.81
N ALA A 344 20.77 -1.43 11.90
CA ALA A 344 20.02 -1.33 13.14
C ALA A 344 20.50 -2.32 14.20
N ILE A 345 20.76 -3.59 13.85
CA ILE A 345 21.23 -4.60 14.81
C ILE A 345 22.71 -4.45 15.18
N ASP A 346 23.50 -3.71 14.39
CA ASP A 346 24.91 -3.42 14.68
C ASP A 346 25.09 -2.15 15.50
N ASN A 347 24.27 -1.11 15.24
CA ASN A 347 24.52 0.23 15.77
C ASN A 347 23.46 0.74 16.76
N LYS A 348 22.34 0.04 16.99
CA LYS A 348 21.30 0.44 17.95
C LYS A 348 21.19 -0.55 19.12
N ASP A 349 20.82 -0.06 20.29
CA ASP A 349 20.52 -0.86 21.49
C ASP A 349 19.08 -1.43 21.43
N LEU A 350 18.80 -2.24 20.40
CA LEU A 350 17.48 -2.85 20.19
C LEU A 350 17.25 -4.01 21.15
N GLN A 351 16.14 -3.95 21.89
CA GLN A 351 15.74 -5.06 22.77
C GLN A 351 14.83 -6.08 22.07
N ALA A 352 14.18 -5.68 20.98
CA ALA A 352 13.36 -6.53 20.12
C ALA A 352 13.21 -5.89 18.73
N LEU A 353 12.82 -6.69 17.74
CA LEU A 353 12.52 -6.26 16.38
C LEU A 353 11.10 -6.68 15.98
N VAL A 354 10.28 -5.70 15.61
CA VAL A 354 8.99 -5.92 14.95
C VAL A 354 9.14 -5.72 13.44
N VAL A 355 8.69 -6.70 12.67
CA VAL A 355 8.67 -6.67 11.21
C VAL A 355 7.22 -6.45 10.75
N ARG A 356 6.92 -5.24 10.29
CA ARG A 356 5.60 -4.87 9.76
C ARG A 356 5.55 -5.20 8.26
N VAL A 357 4.70 -6.13 7.84
CA VAL A 357 4.66 -6.62 6.46
C VAL A 357 3.34 -6.23 5.79
N ASP A 358 3.45 -5.49 4.68
CA ASP A 358 2.34 -5.16 3.77
C ASP A 358 2.76 -5.37 2.32
N SER A 359 2.93 -6.64 1.93
CA SER A 359 3.54 -7.02 0.65
C SER A 359 2.85 -8.21 -0.02
N PRO A 360 2.54 -8.11 -1.33
CA PRO A 360 2.10 -9.24 -2.15
C PRO A 360 3.25 -10.19 -2.53
N GLY A 361 4.47 -9.93 -2.06
CA GLY A 361 5.68 -10.63 -2.43
C GLY A 361 6.39 -10.01 -3.64
N GLY A 362 7.12 -10.82 -4.40
CA GLY A 362 7.93 -10.39 -5.53
C GLY A 362 9.16 -11.28 -5.71
N SER A 363 10.34 -10.67 -5.87
CA SER A 363 11.60 -11.39 -6.08
C SER A 363 11.94 -12.34 -4.93
N VAL A 364 12.25 -13.58 -5.27
CA VAL A 364 12.66 -14.61 -4.29
C VAL A 364 14.03 -14.32 -3.71
N THR A 365 14.97 -13.82 -4.52
CA THR A 365 16.33 -13.48 -4.06
C THR A 365 16.33 -12.32 -3.08
N ALA A 366 15.55 -11.27 -3.37
CA ALA A 366 15.34 -10.17 -2.44
C ALA A 366 14.63 -10.61 -1.16
N SER A 367 13.60 -11.46 -1.27
CA SER A 367 12.91 -12.04 -0.12
C SER A 367 13.86 -12.84 0.78
N GLU A 368 14.74 -13.66 0.20
CA GLU A 368 15.73 -14.41 0.97
C GLU A 368 16.78 -13.49 1.60
N LYS A 369 17.21 -12.44 0.91
CA LYS A 369 18.14 -11.45 1.47
C LYS A 369 17.56 -10.75 2.69
N ILE A 370 16.30 -10.33 2.64
CA ILE A 370 15.59 -9.74 3.79
C ILE A 370 15.43 -10.78 4.90
N ARG A 371 15.01 -12.01 4.57
CA ARG A 371 14.85 -13.10 5.54
C ARG A 371 16.14 -13.38 6.30
N LEU A 372 17.28 -13.44 5.61
CA LEU A 372 18.60 -13.64 6.22
C LEU A 372 18.99 -12.49 7.15
N ALA A 373 18.67 -11.25 6.81
CA ALA A 373 18.91 -10.11 7.70
C ALA A 373 18.05 -10.18 8.97
N ILE A 374 16.79 -10.61 8.86
CA ILE A 374 15.92 -10.86 10.03
C ILE A 374 16.45 -12.01 10.87
N GLU A 375 16.94 -13.09 10.24
CA GLU A 375 17.58 -14.21 10.94
C GLU A 375 18.84 -13.78 11.70
N ALA A 376 19.62 -12.85 11.14
CA ALA A 376 20.79 -12.28 11.80
C ALA A 376 20.44 -11.52 13.09
N ALA A 377 19.27 -10.87 13.15
CA ALA A 377 18.78 -10.27 14.39
C ALA A 377 18.57 -11.35 15.48
N LYS A 378 17.98 -12.50 15.11
CA LYS A 378 17.78 -13.63 16.03
C LYS A 378 19.08 -14.26 16.48
N ALA A 379 20.06 -14.36 15.60
CA ALA A 379 21.39 -14.85 15.95
C ALA A 379 22.09 -13.97 17.01
N LYS A 380 21.66 -12.71 17.18
CA LYS A 380 22.07 -11.80 18.25
C LYS A 380 21.13 -11.81 19.47
N GLU A 381 20.28 -12.83 19.59
CA GLU A 381 19.30 -12.97 20.68
C GLU A 381 18.25 -11.85 20.75
N ILE A 382 18.06 -11.10 19.66
CA ILE A 382 16.99 -10.09 19.55
C ILE A 382 15.69 -10.83 19.18
N PRO A 383 14.63 -10.78 20.01
CA PRO A 383 13.34 -11.37 19.66
C PRO A 383 12.75 -10.73 18.41
N VAL A 384 12.21 -11.54 17.51
CA VAL A 384 11.61 -11.07 16.24
C VAL A 384 10.12 -11.39 16.21
N ILE A 385 9.30 -10.36 16.05
CA ILE A 385 7.85 -10.48 15.97
C ILE A 385 7.40 -9.94 14.62
N VAL A 386 6.56 -10.68 13.90
CA VAL A 386 5.94 -10.20 12.66
C VAL A 386 4.53 -9.71 12.93
N SER A 387 4.21 -8.54 12.37
CA SER A 387 2.86 -8.00 12.27
C SER A 387 2.48 -7.89 10.80
N MET A 388 1.54 -8.70 10.35
CA MET A 388 1.01 -8.63 8.98
C MET A 388 -0.08 -7.55 8.91
N ALA A 389 -0.01 -6.70 7.88
CA ALA A 389 -0.97 -5.65 7.60
C ALA A 389 -2.09 -6.17 6.68
N ASN A 390 -2.43 -5.44 5.61
CA ASN A 390 -3.43 -5.87 4.65
C ASN A 390 -2.97 -7.12 3.92
N VAL A 391 -1.70 -7.19 3.50
CA VAL A 391 -1.17 -8.34 2.75
C VAL A 391 0.20 -8.78 3.27
N ALA A 392 0.42 -10.08 3.43
CA ALA A 392 1.73 -10.67 3.65
C ALA A 392 1.79 -12.03 2.95
N ALA A 393 1.76 -12.00 1.63
CA ALA A 393 1.62 -13.18 0.78
C ALA A 393 2.89 -13.49 -0.01
N SER A 394 3.13 -14.76 -0.28
CA SER A 394 4.24 -15.24 -1.10
C SER A 394 5.60 -14.78 -0.58
N GLY A 395 6.36 -13.92 -1.27
CA GLY A 395 7.58 -13.30 -0.72
C GLY A 395 7.35 -12.56 0.60
N GLY A 396 6.17 -11.94 0.81
CA GLY A 396 5.79 -11.34 2.09
C GLY A 396 5.64 -12.38 3.22
N TYR A 397 5.15 -13.58 2.90
CA TYR A 397 5.13 -14.69 3.84
C TYR A 397 6.55 -15.25 4.07
N TRP A 398 7.38 -15.30 3.03
CA TRP A 398 8.77 -15.76 3.09
C TRP A 398 9.61 -14.96 4.09
N VAL A 399 9.54 -13.63 4.04
CA VAL A 399 10.28 -12.76 4.98
C VAL A 399 9.74 -12.86 6.41
N SER A 400 8.53 -13.38 6.59
CA SER A 400 7.89 -13.54 7.91
C SER A 400 8.34 -14.81 8.66
N LEU A 401 8.93 -15.78 7.95
CA LEU A 401 9.27 -17.10 8.50
C LEU A 401 10.28 -17.13 9.65
N PRO A 402 11.25 -16.20 9.76
CA PRO A 402 12.17 -16.19 10.89
C PRO A 402 11.49 -15.85 12.22
N ALA A 403 10.31 -15.24 12.23
CA ALA A 403 9.71 -14.70 13.44
C ALA A 403 9.45 -15.73 14.54
N ASP A 404 9.53 -15.29 15.78
CA ASP A 404 9.13 -16.08 16.95
C ASP A 404 7.61 -16.17 17.10
N VAL A 405 6.90 -15.15 16.63
CA VAL A 405 5.42 -15.07 16.56
C VAL A 405 5.02 -14.27 15.33
N ILE A 406 4.02 -14.77 14.61
CA ILE A 406 3.37 -14.08 13.49
C ILE A 406 1.95 -13.69 13.91
N PHE A 407 1.67 -12.38 13.88
CA PHE A 407 0.34 -11.81 14.04
C PHE A 407 -0.25 -11.44 12.67
N ALA A 408 -1.55 -11.71 12.49
CA ALA A 408 -2.33 -11.22 11.36
C ALA A 408 -3.77 -10.92 11.80
N GLU A 409 -4.41 -9.92 11.21
CA GLU A 409 -5.83 -9.69 11.41
C GLU A 409 -6.66 -10.72 10.63
N PRO A 410 -7.93 -10.98 11.02
CA PRO A 410 -8.81 -11.88 10.26
C PRO A 410 -8.91 -11.53 8.77
N SER A 411 -8.87 -10.22 8.45
CA SER A 411 -8.94 -9.67 7.10
C SER A 411 -7.60 -9.57 6.36
N THR A 412 -6.47 -9.90 6.99
CA THR A 412 -5.17 -9.96 6.31
C THR A 412 -5.17 -11.03 5.20
N ILE A 413 -4.52 -10.77 4.06
CA ILE A 413 -4.27 -11.77 3.02
C ILE A 413 -2.87 -12.34 3.17
N THR A 414 -2.72 -13.65 3.31
CA THR A 414 -1.41 -14.29 3.45
C THR A 414 -1.37 -15.65 2.74
N GLY A 415 -0.33 -16.44 3.00
CA GLY A 415 -0.06 -17.68 2.29
C GLY A 415 0.57 -17.41 0.93
N SER A 416 -0.09 -17.83 -0.16
CA SER A 416 0.45 -17.82 -1.53
C SER A 416 1.83 -18.47 -1.64
N ILE A 417 2.02 -19.56 -0.89
CA ILE A 417 3.24 -20.37 -0.86
C ILE A 417 3.34 -21.11 -2.18
N GLY A 418 4.10 -20.55 -3.11
CA GLY A 418 4.20 -21.01 -4.49
C GLY A 418 5.10 -20.06 -5.27
N ILE A 419 5.64 -20.55 -6.39
CA ILE A 419 6.73 -19.89 -7.10
C ILE A 419 6.52 -20.02 -8.61
N PHE A 420 6.95 -19.02 -9.38
CA PHE A 420 6.87 -19.05 -10.83
C PHE A 420 7.99 -18.24 -11.47
N GLY A 421 8.19 -18.46 -12.76
CA GLY A 421 9.00 -17.63 -13.65
C GLY A 421 8.30 -17.47 -14.98
N VAL A 422 8.35 -16.27 -15.55
CA VAL A 422 7.84 -15.97 -16.88
C VAL A 422 8.94 -15.28 -17.67
N ILE A 423 9.21 -15.76 -18.88
CA ILE A 423 10.15 -15.11 -19.79
C ILE A 423 9.51 -15.04 -21.18
N PRO A 424 9.19 -13.85 -21.71
CA PRO A 424 8.62 -13.72 -23.03
C PRO A 424 9.68 -14.00 -24.12
N SER A 425 9.23 -14.57 -25.23
CA SER A 425 10.01 -14.72 -26.47
C SER A 425 9.15 -14.28 -27.65
N ALA A 426 9.77 -13.72 -28.69
CA ALA A 426 9.03 -13.07 -29.78
C ALA A 426 9.32 -13.68 -31.16
N LYS A 427 9.81 -14.93 -31.22
CA LYS A 427 10.20 -15.61 -32.48
C LYS A 427 9.17 -15.46 -33.59
N ALA A 428 7.91 -15.79 -33.30
CA ALA A 428 6.84 -15.73 -34.29
C ALA A 428 6.51 -14.29 -34.70
N GLY A 429 6.51 -13.34 -33.76
CA GLY A 429 6.28 -11.92 -34.03
C GLY A 429 7.38 -11.29 -34.87
N LEU A 430 8.64 -11.56 -34.53
CA LEU A 430 9.82 -11.08 -35.24
C LEU A 430 9.90 -11.66 -36.66
N ALA A 431 9.60 -12.94 -36.83
CA ALA A 431 9.57 -13.57 -38.16
C ALA A 431 8.54 -12.89 -39.09
N LYS A 432 7.38 -12.44 -38.56
CA LYS A 432 6.37 -11.71 -39.35
C LYS A 432 6.89 -10.37 -39.91
N ILE A 433 7.86 -9.74 -39.25
CA ILE A 433 8.48 -8.48 -39.68
C ILE A 433 9.86 -8.68 -40.33
N GLY A 434 10.21 -9.91 -40.68
CA GLY A 434 11.46 -10.25 -41.38
C GLY A 434 12.69 -10.34 -40.48
N VAL A 435 12.53 -10.29 -39.16
CA VAL A 435 13.64 -10.46 -38.20
C VAL A 435 13.75 -11.93 -37.82
N ASN A 436 14.92 -12.54 -38.06
CA ASN A 436 15.22 -13.92 -37.74
C ASN A 436 16.50 -14.02 -36.89
N ALA A 437 16.64 -15.11 -36.15
CA ALA A 437 17.83 -15.42 -35.36
C ALA A 437 18.49 -16.70 -35.89
N ASP A 438 19.82 -16.67 -36.02
CA ASP A 438 20.67 -17.81 -36.37
C ASP A 438 22.02 -17.67 -35.65
N GLY A 439 22.70 -18.78 -35.39
CA GLY A 439 23.96 -18.77 -34.65
C GLY A 439 24.53 -20.15 -34.36
N VAL A 440 25.73 -20.18 -33.80
CA VAL A 440 26.45 -21.42 -33.47
C VAL A 440 26.34 -21.68 -31.96
N LYS A 441 25.98 -22.91 -31.59
CA LYS A 441 25.90 -23.36 -30.20
C LYS A 441 27.08 -24.28 -29.85
N THR A 442 27.81 -23.94 -28.78
CA THR A 442 28.92 -24.76 -28.24
C THR A 442 28.47 -25.79 -27.21
N THR A 443 27.29 -25.60 -26.63
CA THR A 443 26.60 -26.50 -25.71
C THR A 443 25.10 -26.39 -25.97
N PRO A 444 24.26 -27.33 -25.51
CA PRO A 444 22.80 -27.23 -25.68
C PRO A 444 22.18 -25.98 -25.05
N LEU A 445 22.83 -25.34 -24.08
CA LEU A 445 22.38 -24.10 -23.44
C LEU A 445 23.06 -22.83 -23.99
N SER A 446 24.00 -22.97 -24.93
CA SER A 446 24.69 -21.81 -25.49
C SER A 446 23.70 -20.90 -26.23
N GLY A 447 23.64 -19.64 -25.82
CA GLY A 447 22.71 -18.65 -26.37
C GLY A 447 21.32 -18.65 -25.73
N GLU A 448 21.06 -19.48 -24.71
CA GLU A 448 19.79 -19.47 -23.97
C GLU A 448 19.81 -18.49 -22.78
N PRO A 449 18.66 -17.92 -22.38
CA PRO A 449 17.36 -17.96 -23.06
C PRO A 449 17.38 -17.19 -24.38
N ASP A 450 16.99 -17.85 -25.48
CA ASP A 450 16.92 -17.20 -26.79
C ASP A 450 15.57 -16.50 -26.99
N VAL A 451 15.49 -15.24 -26.59
CA VAL A 451 14.26 -14.42 -26.72
C VAL A 451 13.88 -14.13 -28.18
N LEU A 452 14.82 -14.28 -29.11
CA LEU A 452 14.64 -14.03 -30.55
C LEU A 452 14.27 -15.32 -31.30
N GLY A 453 15.02 -16.39 -31.11
CA GLY A 453 14.86 -17.68 -31.78
C GLY A 453 13.94 -18.67 -31.05
N GLY A 454 13.49 -18.34 -29.85
CA GLY A 454 12.66 -19.19 -28.99
C GLY A 454 13.50 -20.19 -28.19
N PHE A 455 12.96 -20.62 -27.05
CA PHE A 455 13.74 -21.42 -26.09
C PHE A 455 13.85 -22.88 -26.50
N SER A 456 14.98 -23.51 -26.13
CA SER A 456 15.19 -24.94 -26.32
C SER A 456 14.50 -25.80 -25.24
N PRO A 457 14.16 -27.06 -25.56
CA PRO A 457 13.68 -28.03 -24.57
C PRO A 457 14.66 -28.26 -23.41
N GLU A 458 15.97 -28.11 -23.64
CA GLU A 458 17.01 -28.18 -22.62
C GLU A 458 16.90 -27.04 -21.62
N PHE A 459 16.77 -25.79 -22.11
CA PHE A 459 16.55 -24.65 -21.24
C PHE A 459 15.23 -24.77 -20.48
N ASP A 460 14.14 -25.18 -21.14
CA ASP A 460 12.84 -25.40 -20.49
C ASP A 460 12.94 -26.38 -19.31
N ARG A 461 13.67 -27.49 -19.49
CA ARG A 461 13.90 -28.47 -18.41
C ARG A 461 14.70 -27.89 -17.25
N VAL A 462 15.75 -27.10 -17.53
CA VAL A 462 16.56 -26.47 -16.49
C VAL A 462 15.74 -25.43 -15.72
N ALA A 463 15.00 -24.56 -16.43
CA ALA A 463 14.17 -23.53 -15.82
C ALA A 463 13.07 -24.14 -14.94
N GLN A 464 12.36 -25.16 -15.44
CA GLN A 464 11.34 -25.86 -14.66
C GLN A 464 11.94 -26.56 -13.42
N SER A 465 13.09 -27.23 -13.57
CA SER A 465 13.77 -27.88 -12.44
C SER A 465 14.20 -26.89 -11.36
N ALA A 466 14.63 -25.68 -11.76
CA ALA A 466 14.97 -24.60 -10.84
C ALA A 466 13.74 -24.09 -10.06
N ILE A 467 12.59 -23.94 -10.74
CA ILE A 467 11.31 -23.58 -10.10
C ILE A 467 10.86 -24.67 -9.11
N GLU A 468 10.94 -25.94 -9.49
CA GLU A 468 10.61 -27.06 -8.59
C GLU A 468 11.52 -27.09 -7.36
N ASN A 469 12.81 -26.82 -7.53
CA ASN A 469 13.73 -26.71 -6.41
C ASN A 469 13.37 -25.54 -5.48
N GLY A 470 13.11 -24.36 -6.05
CA GLY A 470 12.69 -23.19 -5.27
C GLY A 470 11.41 -23.43 -4.48
N TYR A 471 10.46 -24.20 -5.03
CA TYR A 471 9.25 -24.58 -4.32
C TYR A 471 9.53 -25.54 -3.16
N ARG A 472 10.36 -26.58 -3.36
CA ARG A 472 10.78 -27.49 -2.27
C ARG A 472 11.48 -26.75 -1.13
N GLU A 473 12.34 -25.79 -1.47
CA GLU A 473 12.98 -24.90 -0.48
C GLU A 473 11.94 -24.09 0.29
N PHE A 474 10.95 -23.51 -0.41
CA PHE A 474 9.90 -22.74 0.25
C PHE A 474 9.10 -23.62 1.22
N LEU A 475 8.65 -24.80 0.78
CA LEU A 475 7.95 -25.76 1.63
C LEU A 475 8.79 -26.14 2.85
N THR A 476 10.08 -26.42 2.67
CA THR A 476 10.99 -26.80 3.76
C THR A 476 11.13 -25.69 4.79
N ARG A 477 11.24 -24.43 4.35
CA ARG A 477 11.33 -23.27 5.25
C ARG A 477 10.06 -23.07 6.04
N VAL A 478 8.90 -23.13 5.38
CA VAL A 478 7.61 -23.01 6.06
C VAL A 478 7.42 -24.18 7.02
N ALA A 479 7.72 -25.41 6.60
CA ALA A 479 7.65 -26.61 7.43
C ALA A 479 8.48 -26.45 8.71
N THR A 480 9.72 -25.98 8.57
CA THR A 480 10.62 -25.71 9.69
C THR A 480 10.07 -24.63 10.62
N ALA A 481 9.73 -23.46 10.08
CA ALA A 481 9.25 -22.32 10.86
C ALA A 481 7.92 -22.61 11.58
N ARG A 482 7.03 -23.37 10.94
CA ARG A 482 5.68 -23.66 11.44
C ARG A 482 5.56 -25.02 12.14
N LYS A 483 6.67 -25.74 12.31
CA LYS A 483 6.74 -27.08 12.93
C LYS A 483 5.77 -28.07 12.26
N LYS A 484 5.76 -28.07 10.93
CA LYS A 484 4.97 -28.95 10.06
C LYS A 484 5.89 -29.79 9.19
N THR A 485 5.33 -30.77 8.49
CA THR A 485 6.03 -31.49 7.42
C THR A 485 5.85 -30.75 6.08
N PRO A 486 6.78 -30.90 5.11
CA PRO A 486 6.61 -30.35 3.77
C PRO A 486 5.27 -30.74 3.12
N GLU A 487 4.80 -31.97 3.34
CA GLU A 487 3.53 -32.48 2.80
C GLU A 487 2.32 -31.76 3.40
N GLN A 488 2.33 -31.50 4.72
CA GLN A 488 1.28 -30.72 5.37
C GLN A 488 1.25 -29.28 4.89
N VAL A 489 2.43 -28.69 4.63
CA VAL A 489 2.51 -27.34 4.06
C VAL A 489 2.02 -27.35 2.61
N ASP A 490 2.40 -28.35 1.82
CA ASP A 490 2.01 -28.46 0.42
C ASP A 490 0.48 -28.55 0.27
N ALA A 491 -0.18 -29.30 1.15
CA ALA A 491 -1.65 -29.43 1.18
C ALA A 491 -2.39 -28.09 1.36
N VAL A 492 -1.76 -27.11 2.04
CA VAL A 492 -2.30 -25.75 2.21
C VAL A 492 -1.54 -24.70 1.39
N GLY A 493 -0.55 -25.14 0.62
CA GLY A 493 0.34 -24.33 -0.20
C GLY A 493 -0.17 -24.25 -1.63
N GLN A 494 0.63 -24.72 -2.59
CA GLN A 494 0.27 -24.76 -4.00
C GLN A 494 -0.10 -23.39 -4.59
N GLY A 495 0.48 -22.30 -4.04
CA GLY A 495 0.23 -20.93 -4.45
C GLY A 495 -1.05 -20.31 -3.88
N ARG A 496 -1.80 -21.01 -3.03
CA ARG A 496 -3.12 -20.58 -2.54
C ARG A 496 -3.02 -19.43 -1.54
N VAL A 497 -3.81 -18.38 -1.77
CA VAL A 497 -4.02 -17.29 -0.83
C VAL A 497 -5.03 -17.67 0.25
N TRP A 498 -4.85 -17.10 1.44
CA TRP A 498 -5.72 -17.33 2.59
C TRP A 498 -6.02 -16.00 3.29
N ALA A 499 -7.27 -15.82 3.71
CA ALA A 499 -7.59 -14.81 4.71
C ALA A 499 -6.96 -15.17 6.07
N GLY A 500 -6.58 -14.18 6.87
CA GLY A 500 -5.84 -14.33 8.12
C GLY A 500 -6.60 -15.19 9.14
N GLY A 501 -7.92 -15.06 9.15
CA GLY A 501 -8.83 -15.91 9.92
C GLY A 501 -8.61 -17.40 9.65
N THR A 502 -8.58 -17.76 8.36
CA THR A 502 -8.31 -19.14 7.92
C THR A 502 -6.85 -19.52 8.12
N ALA A 503 -5.91 -18.64 7.78
CA ALA A 503 -4.46 -18.87 7.89
C ALA A 503 -4.03 -19.24 9.33
N ARG A 504 -4.66 -18.63 10.34
CA ARG A 504 -4.45 -18.96 11.74
C ARG A 504 -4.98 -20.36 12.09
N GLN A 505 -6.15 -20.74 11.58
CA GLN A 505 -6.74 -22.08 11.82
C GLN A 505 -5.89 -23.21 11.24
N ILE A 506 -5.30 -23.00 10.05
CA ILE A 506 -4.42 -23.98 9.40
C ILE A 506 -2.97 -23.92 9.87
N GLY A 507 -2.64 -22.98 10.77
CA GLY A 507 -1.33 -22.87 11.43
C GLY A 507 -0.24 -22.13 10.63
N LEU A 508 -0.62 -21.36 9.62
CA LEU A 508 0.30 -20.45 8.92
C LEU A 508 0.57 -19.16 9.72
N VAL A 509 -0.35 -18.77 10.59
CA VAL A 509 -0.26 -17.62 11.51
C VAL A 509 -0.42 -18.09 12.95
N ASP A 510 0.22 -17.43 13.92
CA ASP A 510 0.18 -17.82 15.33
C ASP A 510 -1.02 -17.21 16.07
N ARG A 511 -1.24 -15.91 15.89
CA ARG A 511 -2.22 -15.14 16.67
C ARG A 511 -2.93 -14.08 15.82
N TYR A 512 -4.13 -13.70 16.28
CA TYR A 512 -4.79 -12.51 15.78
C TYR A 512 -4.21 -11.26 16.43
N GLY A 513 -4.11 -10.19 15.65
CA GLY A 513 -3.67 -8.88 16.12
C GLY A 513 -2.88 -8.11 15.06
N GLY A 514 -2.62 -6.85 15.36
CA GLY A 514 -1.94 -5.90 14.50
C GLY A 514 -0.63 -5.41 15.10
N MET A 515 -0.36 -4.12 14.94
CA MET A 515 0.90 -3.50 15.36
C MET A 515 1.01 -3.39 16.89
N ALA A 516 -0.10 -3.12 17.58
CA ALA A 516 -0.12 -2.96 19.04
C ALA A 516 0.24 -4.30 19.73
N GLU A 517 -0.41 -5.38 19.34
CA GLU A 517 -0.16 -6.72 19.88
C GLU A 517 1.26 -7.21 19.58
N ALA A 518 1.79 -6.87 18.40
CA ALA A 518 3.15 -7.20 18.03
C ALA A 518 4.19 -6.45 18.89
N LEU A 519 3.97 -5.16 19.15
CA LEU A 519 4.84 -4.38 20.05
C LEU A 519 4.75 -4.87 21.50
N ASP A 520 3.57 -5.20 21.99
CA ASP A 520 3.37 -5.72 23.34
C ASP A 520 4.05 -7.09 23.51
N GLU A 521 3.94 -7.98 22.52
CA GLU A 521 4.64 -9.27 22.55
C GLU A 521 6.17 -9.08 22.44
N ALA A 522 6.63 -8.11 21.64
CA ALA A 522 8.04 -7.75 21.56
C ALA A 522 8.59 -7.25 22.90
N ALA A 523 7.88 -6.34 23.56
CA ALA A 523 8.24 -5.83 24.89
C ALA A 523 8.26 -6.97 25.92
N LYS A 524 7.24 -7.84 25.92
CA LYS A 524 7.16 -8.98 26.81
C LYS A 524 8.35 -9.94 26.65
N ARG A 525 8.73 -10.25 25.41
CA ARG A 525 9.88 -11.13 25.12
C ARG A 525 11.22 -10.50 25.48
N ALA A 526 11.31 -9.18 25.39
CA ALA A 526 12.44 -8.39 25.84
C ALA A 526 12.47 -8.18 27.38
N GLY A 527 11.47 -8.67 28.12
CA GLY A 527 11.38 -8.46 29.58
C GLY A 527 11.05 -7.02 30.00
N LEU A 528 10.49 -6.22 29.10
CA LEU A 528 10.19 -4.80 29.31
C LEU A 528 8.77 -4.61 29.84
N LYS A 529 8.58 -3.58 30.68
CA LYS A 529 7.26 -3.13 31.16
C LYS A 529 6.68 -2.10 30.20
N ALA A 530 5.35 -1.92 30.20
CA ALA A 530 4.63 -1.07 29.23
C ALA A 530 5.18 0.36 29.04
N ASP A 531 5.71 0.99 30.10
CA ASP A 531 6.22 2.37 30.07
C ASP A 531 7.75 2.47 29.93
N ASP A 532 8.45 1.33 29.79
CA ASP A 532 9.92 1.27 29.75
C ASP A 532 10.47 1.08 28.33
N TRP A 533 9.65 1.31 27.31
CA TRP A 533 10.09 1.18 25.92
C TRP A 533 9.39 2.16 24.97
N HIS A 534 9.99 2.31 23.80
CA HIS A 534 9.37 2.99 22.66
C HIS A 534 9.73 2.31 21.34
N ALA A 535 8.84 2.44 20.36
CA ALA A 535 9.08 2.00 19.00
C ALA A 535 10.04 2.96 18.28
N VAL A 536 11.08 2.42 17.66
CA VAL A 536 12.00 3.14 16.77
C VAL A 536 11.86 2.58 15.37
N TYR A 537 11.30 3.37 14.46
CA TYR A 537 11.11 2.96 13.08
C TYR A 537 12.44 3.03 12.31
N ILE A 538 12.81 1.93 11.68
CA ILE A 538 14.02 1.73 10.89
C ILE A 538 13.65 1.99 9.43
N GLU A 539 13.83 3.24 9.00
CA GLU A 539 13.44 3.71 7.66
C GLU A 539 14.61 4.43 6.97
N PRO A 540 14.64 4.47 5.63
CA PRO A 540 15.57 5.32 4.89
C PRO A 540 15.41 6.77 5.37
N GLN A 541 16.54 7.43 5.65
CA GLN A 541 16.51 8.87 5.90
C GLN A 541 16.42 9.60 4.56
N PRO A 542 15.54 10.60 4.42
CA PRO A 542 15.48 11.38 3.19
C PRO A 542 16.85 12.03 2.95
N SER A 543 17.34 11.96 1.72
CA SER A 543 18.59 12.64 1.36
C SER A 543 18.45 14.15 1.55
N PHE A 544 19.53 14.86 1.90
CA PHE A 544 19.50 16.32 2.06
C PHE A 544 18.92 17.04 0.83
N ALA A 545 19.28 16.58 -0.37
CA ALA A 545 18.74 17.10 -1.63
C ALA A 545 17.23 16.80 -1.78
N GLY A 546 16.78 15.59 -1.38
CA GLY A 546 15.37 15.21 -1.36
C GLY A 546 14.54 16.05 -0.40
N SER A 547 15.04 16.31 0.82
CA SER A 547 14.38 17.20 1.80
C SER A 547 14.28 18.63 1.29
N LEU A 548 15.31 19.13 0.59
CA LEU A 548 15.34 20.48 0.02
C LEU A 548 14.36 20.63 -1.15
N LEU A 549 14.39 19.70 -2.11
CA LEU A 549 13.54 19.73 -3.30
C LEU A 549 12.08 19.42 -2.98
N GLY A 550 11.81 18.51 -2.03
CA GLY A 550 10.45 18.19 -1.59
C GLY A 550 9.71 19.39 -0.99
N GLY A 551 10.43 20.31 -0.32
CA GLY A 551 9.86 21.57 0.18
C GLY A 551 9.59 22.63 -0.90
N LEU A 552 10.20 22.48 -2.09
CA LEU A 552 10.04 23.39 -3.23
C LEU A 552 9.01 22.90 -4.25
N VAL A 553 8.72 21.60 -4.28
CA VAL A 553 7.63 21.05 -5.10
C VAL A 553 6.31 21.58 -4.53
N PRO A 554 5.53 22.37 -5.30
CA PRO A 554 4.21 22.77 -4.86
C PRO A 554 3.43 21.52 -4.51
N LYS A 555 2.75 21.48 -3.35
CA LYS A 555 1.72 20.47 -3.08
C LYS A 555 0.66 20.62 -4.18
N ARG A 556 0.84 19.92 -5.31
CA ARG A 556 -0.12 19.92 -6.41
C ARG A 556 -1.46 19.49 -5.82
N ALA A 557 -2.55 20.09 -6.29
CA ALA A 557 -3.87 19.67 -5.88
C ALA A 557 -3.96 18.15 -6.04
N SER A 558 -4.24 17.45 -4.94
CA SER A 558 -4.49 16.01 -4.97
C SER A 558 -5.61 15.72 -5.97
N VAL A 559 -5.57 14.54 -6.59
CA VAL A 559 -6.69 14.06 -7.41
C VAL A 559 -8.00 14.27 -6.63
N ALA A 560 -8.99 14.89 -7.27
CA ALA A 560 -10.32 14.96 -6.67
C ALA A 560 -10.87 13.53 -6.64
N ALA A 561 -11.25 13.02 -5.47
CA ALA A 561 -11.91 11.72 -5.42
C ALA A 561 -13.20 11.78 -6.24
N PRO A 562 -13.60 10.66 -6.84
CA PRO A 562 -14.82 10.62 -7.62
C PRO A 562 -16.05 10.86 -6.72
N MET A 563 -16.78 11.94 -7.01
CA MET A 563 -17.86 12.46 -6.15
C MET A 563 -19.25 11.92 -6.51
N ASP A 564 -19.38 11.29 -7.67
CA ASP A 564 -20.61 10.69 -8.18
C ASP A 564 -20.30 9.35 -8.88
N ILE A 565 -21.35 8.60 -9.24
CA ILE A 565 -21.22 7.25 -9.80
C ILE A 565 -20.47 7.23 -11.14
N PHE A 566 -20.57 8.28 -11.95
CA PHE A 566 -19.92 8.36 -13.26
C PHE A 566 -18.46 8.74 -13.10
N ALA A 567 -18.16 9.65 -12.18
CA ALA A 567 -16.79 9.92 -11.77
C ALA A 567 -16.12 8.66 -11.21
N GLN A 568 -16.85 7.86 -10.41
CA GLN A 568 -16.35 6.59 -9.87
C GLN A 568 -16.07 5.58 -10.98
N ALA A 569 -16.97 5.46 -11.96
CA ALA A 569 -16.75 4.60 -13.12
C ALA A 569 -15.55 5.05 -13.98
N ALA A 570 -15.41 6.36 -14.24
CA ALA A 570 -14.27 6.91 -14.97
C ALA A 570 -12.94 6.67 -14.23
N TRP A 571 -12.96 6.79 -12.89
CA TRP A 571 -11.83 6.46 -12.04
C TRP A 571 -11.45 4.97 -12.12
N GLN A 572 -12.43 4.07 -12.05
CA GLN A 572 -12.21 2.64 -12.23
C GLN A 572 -11.60 2.31 -13.60
N GLN A 573 -12.04 2.98 -14.67
CA GLN A 573 -11.41 2.84 -15.99
C GLN A 573 -9.93 3.26 -15.98
N GLN A 574 -9.61 4.37 -15.31
CA GLN A 574 -8.21 4.82 -15.18
C GLN A 574 -7.36 3.81 -14.40
N LEU A 575 -7.89 3.26 -13.30
CA LEU A 575 -7.22 2.21 -12.52
C LEU A 575 -7.01 0.94 -13.37
N PHE A 576 -7.98 0.56 -14.19
CA PHE A 576 -7.86 -0.57 -15.10
C PHE A 576 -6.70 -0.39 -16.10
N VAL A 577 -6.57 0.79 -16.69
CA VAL A 577 -5.43 1.10 -17.60
C VAL A 577 -4.10 1.04 -16.85
N GLN A 578 -4.04 1.52 -15.61
CA GLN A 578 -2.85 1.43 -14.78
C GLN A 578 -2.49 -0.02 -14.44
N GLN A 579 -3.47 -0.83 -14.07
CA GLN A 579 -3.30 -2.26 -13.83
C GLN A 579 -2.74 -2.95 -15.09
N MET A 580 -3.27 -2.63 -16.26
CA MET A 580 -2.74 -3.16 -17.52
C MET A 580 -1.28 -2.79 -17.76
N ALA A 581 -0.89 -1.54 -17.50
CA ALA A 581 0.49 -1.11 -17.61
C ALA A 581 1.40 -1.88 -16.65
N ALA A 582 0.97 -2.07 -15.39
CA ALA A 582 1.70 -2.82 -14.38
C ALA A 582 1.84 -4.31 -14.74
N ASP A 583 0.80 -4.93 -15.30
CA ASP A 583 0.83 -6.32 -15.75
C ASP A 583 1.74 -6.51 -16.97
N LEU A 584 1.82 -5.53 -17.88
CA LEU A 584 2.76 -5.56 -19.00
C LEU A 584 4.21 -5.32 -18.54
N ASP A 585 4.43 -4.44 -17.56
CA ASP A 585 5.73 -4.27 -16.93
C ASP A 585 6.15 -5.55 -16.21
N MET A 586 5.23 -6.25 -15.53
CA MET A 586 5.50 -7.53 -14.89
C MET A 586 6.01 -8.59 -15.88
N LEU A 587 5.49 -8.61 -17.12
CA LEU A 587 5.95 -9.52 -18.16
C LEU A 587 7.36 -9.19 -18.69
N THR A 588 7.82 -7.94 -18.60
CA THR A 588 9.01 -7.45 -19.33
C THR A 588 10.13 -6.94 -18.43
N GLY A 589 9.81 -6.43 -17.24
CA GLY A 589 10.74 -5.82 -16.29
C GLY A 589 11.15 -6.74 -15.13
N VAL A 590 10.40 -7.82 -14.87
CA VAL A 590 10.67 -8.72 -13.75
C VAL A 590 11.85 -9.63 -14.05
N LYS A 591 12.82 -9.64 -13.13
CA LYS A 591 14.05 -10.44 -13.23
C LYS A 591 14.00 -11.58 -12.23
N GLY A 592 14.38 -12.77 -12.68
CA GLY A 592 14.53 -13.95 -11.82
C GLY A 592 13.20 -14.55 -11.35
N VAL A 593 13.32 -15.51 -10.44
CA VAL A 593 12.20 -16.30 -9.92
C VAL A 593 11.32 -15.49 -8.97
N GLN A 594 10.01 -15.61 -9.11
CA GLN A 594 9.02 -14.81 -8.40
C GLN A 594 8.19 -15.62 -7.42
N ALA A 595 7.97 -15.03 -6.26
CA ALA A 595 6.99 -15.40 -5.26
C ALA A 595 6.06 -14.19 -5.08
N ARG A 596 5.13 -14.00 -6.01
CA ARG A 596 4.15 -12.89 -6.03
C ARG A 596 2.70 -13.39 -6.05
N CYS A 597 1.82 -12.68 -5.36
CA CYS A 597 0.38 -12.91 -5.31
C CYS A 597 -0.33 -11.95 -6.28
N LEU A 598 -1.20 -12.47 -7.15
CA LEU A 598 -1.96 -11.66 -8.10
C LEU A 598 -3.21 -11.08 -7.44
N GLU A 599 -3.97 -11.94 -6.78
CA GLU A 599 -5.22 -11.60 -6.10
C GLU A 599 -5.05 -10.57 -4.99
N CYS A 600 -3.82 -10.40 -4.50
CA CYS A 600 -3.52 -9.45 -3.45
C CYS A 600 -3.69 -7.98 -3.87
N ALA A 601 -3.69 -7.70 -5.19
CA ALA A 601 -3.90 -6.36 -5.72
C ALA A 601 -5.26 -5.77 -5.30
N ASP A 602 -6.29 -6.62 -5.17
CA ASP A 602 -7.65 -6.22 -4.77
C ASP A 602 -7.74 -5.77 -3.31
N PHE A 603 -6.71 -6.02 -2.50
CA PHE A 603 -6.70 -5.75 -1.05
C PHE A 603 -5.61 -4.75 -0.64
N THR A 604 -4.83 -4.24 -1.59
CA THR A 604 -3.86 -3.18 -1.38
C THR A 604 -4.36 -1.89 -2.02
N PRO A 605 -4.01 -0.71 -1.49
CA PRO A 605 -4.23 0.53 -2.20
C PRO A 605 -3.67 0.46 -3.63
N PRO A 606 -4.35 1.07 -4.62
CA PRO A 606 -3.84 1.08 -5.99
C PRO A 606 -2.43 1.66 -6.00
N ALA A 607 -1.49 0.91 -6.60
CA ALA A 607 -0.09 1.32 -6.65
C ALA A 607 0.01 2.68 -7.35
N VAL A 608 0.69 3.65 -6.72
CA VAL A 608 0.97 4.94 -7.35
C VAL A 608 1.83 4.68 -8.58
N PRO A 609 1.39 5.10 -9.79
CA PRO A 609 2.13 4.80 -11.00
C PRO A 609 3.54 5.40 -10.92
N ARG A 610 4.54 4.56 -11.14
CA ARG A 610 5.89 5.02 -11.48
C ARG A 610 5.87 5.56 -12.89
N ALA A 611 6.60 6.65 -13.11
CA ALA A 611 6.82 7.16 -14.46
C ALA A 611 7.81 6.23 -15.19
N ASP A 612 7.34 5.05 -15.60
CA ASP A 612 8.19 4.15 -16.36
C ASP A 612 8.15 4.50 -17.85
N SER A 613 9.36 4.68 -18.39
CA SER A 613 9.67 5.09 -19.76
C SER A 613 9.78 3.91 -20.74
N GLY A 614 9.13 2.78 -20.43
CA GLY A 614 9.16 1.59 -21.29
C GLY A 614 8.39 1.80 -22.59
N TRP A 615 8.98 1.46 -23.74
CA TRP A 615 8.34 1.60 -25.06
C TRP A 615 7.01 0.82 -25.18
N LEU A 616 6.84 -0.28 -24.44
CA LEU A 616 5.57 -1.02 -24.35
C LEU A 616 4.50 -0.30 -23.50
N ALA A 617 4.90 0.41 -22.44
CA ALA A 617 3.98 1.28 -21.69
C ALA A 617 3.54 2.49 -22.51
N ILE A 618 4.42 2.99 -23.40
CA ILE A 618 4.07 3.99 -24.41
C ILE A 618 3.08 3.42 -25.43
N LEU A 619 3.26 2.18 -25.90
CA LEU A 619 2.30 1.52 -26.78
C LEU A 619 0.94 1.27 -26.09
N ALA A 620 0.92 0.85 -24.82
CA ALA A 620 -0.31 0.69 -24.05
C ALA A 620 -1.09 2.00 -23.95
N LYS A 621 -0.41 3.14 -23.82
CA LYS A 621 -1.00 4.49 -23.86
C LYS A 621 -1.46 4.95 -25.26
N LEU A 622 -1.02 4.29 -26.33
CA LEU A 622 -1.45 4.59 -27.71
C LEU A 622 -2.69 3.78 -28.13
N PHE A 623 -3.00 2.70 -27.41
CA PHE A 623 -4.16 1.84 -27.66
C PHE A 623 -5.28 1.95 -26.60
N ALA A 624 -5.03 2.72 -25.52
CA ALA A 624 -6.04 3.20 -24.58
C ALA A 624 -6.42 4.64 -24.94
#